data_AF-A0A6V7XBC8-F1
#
_entry.id   AF-A0A6V7XBC8-F1
#
_cell.length_a   1.000
_cell.length_b   1.000
_cell.length_c   1.000
_cell.angle_alpha   90.00
_cell.angle_beta   90.00
_cell.angle_gamma   90.00
#
_symmetry.space_group_name_H-M   'P 1'
#
loop_
_entity.id
_entity.type
_entity.pdbx_description
1 polymer ?
#
loop_
_entity_poly.entity_id
_entity_poly.type
_entity_poly.pdbx_seq_one_letter_code
_entity_poly.pdbx_strand_id
1 'polypeptide(L)'
;MYNLLNGKIIISNGRTHFAFCFSKIFWIFFLTFIFCFYFLIQKWTTKSFIINKNLKLETKTNFLNEIVENKQSLNECIENEKNNSDPKLRLECCGEKMAYSLNIQTNNKLTENLVSGRKFDCEHLKILNKYKLADKYKIKQKIPVKRPGDKRFTIVTAASTGFFPTLRKLLYTMKQHFGCSQKIICYDLGGISEDKNMMEELNSVCELELRKYNWSIMPKDVHSPQTYAWKIYIISQVFSQYDTFMWMDTSINLEDKKYLDPIFEAIEKGKISEMVFPGGISF
;
A
#
# COMPACT_ATOMS: atom_id res chain seq x y z
N MET A 1 -20.87 2.06 -6.94
CA MET A 1 -20.79 3.16 -5.93
C MET A 1 -19.31 3.41 -5.60
N TYR A 2 -18.86 4.64 -5.79
CA TYR A 2 -17.46 5.04 -5.97
C TYR A 2 -16.53 4.94 -4.75
N ASN A 3 -15.23 4.88 -5.07
CA ASN A 3 -14.04 5.25 -4.30
C ASN A 3 -13.50 4.24 -3.28
N LEU A 4 -12.46 3.52 -3.73
CA LEU A 4 -11.35 3.04 -2.89
C LEU A 4 -10.63 4.25 -2.26
N LEU A 5 -11.15 4.62 -1.09
CA LEU A 5 -10.45 4.90 0.16
C LEU A 5 -9.14 5.73 0.09
N ASN A 6 -9.24 6.98 0.56
CA ASN A 6 -8.16 7.96 0.69
C ASN A 6 -7.19 7.65 1.85
N GLY A 7 -6.53 6.51 1.81
CA GLY A 7 -5.19 6.43 2.39
C GLY A 7 -4.27 5.84 1.33
N LYS A 8 -3.21 6.59 1.02
CA LYS A 8 -2.45 6.39 -0.21
C LYS A 8 -1.16 5.69 0.15
N ILE A 9 -1.16 4.38 -0.04
CA ILE A 9 0.01 3.52 0.18
C ILE A 9 0.77 3.44 -1.13
N ILE A 10 2.05 3.76 -1.07
CA ILE A 10 2.99 3.58 -2.18
C ILE A 10 3.83 2.38 -1.83
N ILE A 11 3.74 1.32 -2.63
CA ILE A 11 4.58 0.13 -2.50
C ILE A 11 5.56 0.16 -3.67
N SER A 12 6.83 0.45 -3.39
CA SER A 12 7.91 0.23 -4.35
C SER A 12 8.64 -1.06 -3.97
N ASN A 13 8.68 -2.01 -4.91
CA ASN A 13 9.43 -3.26 -4.76
C ASN A 13 10.76 -3.13 -5.49
N GLY A 14 11.88 -3.37 -4.80
CA GLY A 14 13.18 -3.49 -5.44
C GLY A 14 13.37 -4.88 -6.06
N ARG A 15 14.00 -4.95 -7.24
CA ARG A 15 14.33 -6.21 -7.90
C ARG A 15 15.48 -6.92 -7.18
N THR A 16 15.32 -8.19 -6.84
CA THR A 16 16.44 -9.08 -6.55
C THR A 16 16.90 -9.71 -7.86
N HIS A 17 18.11 -9.38 -8.32
CA HIS A 17 18.70 -10.05 -9.48
C HIS A 17 19.28 -11.41 -9.06
N PHE A 18 18.55 -12.49 -9.32
CA PHE A 18 19.12 -13.83 -9.47
C PHE A 18 19.47 -14.03 -10.94
N ALA A 19 20.75 -14.07 -11.26
CA ALA A 19 21.22 -14.33 -12.62
C ALA A 19 21.13 -15.84 -12.92
N PHE A 20 20.13 -16.24 -13.71
CA PHE A 20 20.11 -17.54 -14.37
C PHE A 20 20.67 -17.39 -15.80
N CYS A 21 21.73 -18.13 -16.08
CA CYS A 21 22.40 -18.18 -17.38
C CYS A 21 21.52 -18.97 -18.37
N PHE A 22 20.89 -18.30 -19.33
CA PHE A 22 20.09 -18.94 -20.40
C PHE A 22 20.78 -18.82 -21.76
N SER A 23 20.70 -19.92 -22.53
CA SER A 23 21.33 -20.13 -23.83
C SER A 23 20.89 -19.14 -24.92
N LYS A 24 21.84 -18.77 -25.81
CA LYS A 24 21.70 -17.82 -26.94
C LYS A 24 20.53 -18.11 -27.89
N ILE A 25 20.00 -19.33 -27.91
CA ILE A 25 18.86 -19.73 -28.76
C ILE A 25 17.55 -19.06 -28.30
N PHE A 26 17.40 -18.75 -27.01
CA PHE A 26 16.18 -18.13 -26.49
C PHE A 26 16.02 -16.66 -26.92
N TRP A 27 17.13 -15.97 -27.17
CA TRP A 27 17.13 -14.56 -27.60
C TRP A 27 16.56 -14.35 -29.01
N ILE A 28 16.73 -15.32 -29.91
CA ILE A 28 16.24 -15.23 -31.29
C ILE A 28 14.71 -15.40 -31.33
N PHE A 29 14.14 -16.27 -30.49
CA PHE A 29 12.69 -16.42 -30.35
C PHE A 29 12.04 -15.23 -29.63
N PHE A 30 12.74 -14.60 -28.68
CA PHE A 30 12.21 -13.44 -27.97
C PHE A 30 12.16 -12.19 -28.87
N LEU A 31 13.18 -11.97 -29.70
CA LEU A 31 13.23 -10.84 -30.65
C LEU A 31 12.16 -10.93 -31.74
N THR A 32 11.88 -12.14 -32.25
CA THR A 32 10.82 -12.34 -33.24
C THR A 32 9.43 -12.15 -32.64
N PHE A 33 9.22 -12.54 -31.37
CA PHE A 33 7.96 -12.31 -30.66
C PHE A 33 7.70 -10.81 -30.37
N ILE A 34 8.74 -10.05 -30.03
CA ILE A 34 8.64 -8.59 -29.83
C ILE A 34 8.31 -7.87 -31.15
N PHE A 35 8.92 -8.27 -32.26
CA PHE A 35 8.62 -7.66 -33.57
C PHE A 35 7.16 -7.91 -34.00
N CYS A 36 6.63 -9.11 -33.76
CA CYS A 36 5.21 -9.41 -34.03
C CYS A 36 4.25 -8.61 -33.12
N PHE A 37 4.61 -8.40 -31.85
CA PHE A 37 3.80 -7.59 -30.94
C PHE A 37 3.84 -6.09 -31.28
N TYR A 38 4.97 -5.58 -31.75
CA TYR A 38 5.12 -4.18 -32.16
C TYR A 38 4.19 -3.81 -33.32
N PHE A 39 4.03 -4.71 -34.30
CA PHE A 39 3.08 -4.51 -35.41
C PHE A 39 1.61 -4.63 -35.00
N LEU A 40 1.28 -5.39 -33.96
CA LEU A 40 -0.08 -5.49 -33.42
C LEU A 40 -0.49 -4.23 -32.64
N ILE A 41 0.45 -3.55 -31.99
CA ILE A 41 0.18 -2.33 -31.20
C ILE A 41 0.01 -1.09 -32.09
N GLN A 42 0.75 -0.99 -33.21
CA GLN A 42 0.66 0.13 -34.15
C GLN A 42 -0.70 0.26 -34.86
N LYS A 43 -1.52 -0.80 -34.89
CA LYS A 43 -2.81 -0.80 -35.61
C LYS A 43 -4.01 -0.25 -34.81
N TRP A 44 -3.80 0.24 -33.59
CA TRP A 44 -4.89 0.55 -32.64
C TRP A 44 -5.00 2.01 -32.18
N THR A 45 -4.14 2.92 -32.64
CA THR A 45 -4.11 4.30 -32.13
C THR A 45 -4.43 5.34 -33.20
N THR A 46 -5.70 5.43 -33.60
CA THR A 46 -6.24 6.69 -34.14
C THR A 46 -7.72 6.84 -33.77
N LYS A 47 -8.02 7.54 -32.67
CA LYS A 47 -9.10 8.55 -32.61
C LYS A 47 -9.11 9.30 -31.29
N SER A 48 -9.34 10.61 -31.43
CA SER A 48 -9.07 11.67 -30.47
C SER A 48 -10.08 11.77 -29.33
N PHE A 49 -9.55 12.33 -28.24
CA PHE A 49 -10.20 12.95 -27.07
C PHE A 49 -11.37 13.88 -27.39
N ILE A 50 -12.47 13.76 -26.65
CA ILE A 50 -13.33 14.87 -26.19
C ILE A 50 -13.83 14.54 -24.77
N ILE A 51 -13.59 15.44 -23.81
CA ILE A 51 -14.09 15.37 -22.43
C ILE A 51 -15.44 16.08 -22.37
N ASN A 52 -16.43 15.49 -21.69
CA ASN A 52 -17.61 16.21 -21.25
C ASN A 52 -17.84 16.00 -19.75
N LYS A 53 -18.07 17.11 -19.03
CA LYS A 53 -18.10 17.19 -17.57
C LYS A 53 -19.43 17.82 -17.17
N ASN A 54 -20.30 17.07 -16.49
CA ASN A 54 -21.39 17.63 -15.68
C ASN A 54 -21.90 16.56 -14.73
N LEU A 55 -21.83 16.81 -13.42
CA LEU A 55 -22.75 16.17 -12.47
C LEU A 55 -22.94 17.04 -11.23
N LYS A 56 -24.21 17.20 -10.87
CA LYS A 56 -24.80 18.19 -9.97
C LYS A 56 -24.98 17.60 -8.56
N LEU A 57 -24.94 18.50 -7.58
CA LEU A 57 -25.16 18.29 -6.14
C LEU A 57 -26.57 17.77 -5.82
N GLU A 58 -26.66 16.80 -4.90
CA GLU A 58 -27.68 16.70 -3.85
C GLU A 58 -27.31 15.59 -2.87
N THR A 59 -27.17 15.88 -1.56
CA THR A 59 -27.35 14.97 -0.40
C THR A 59 -26.68 15.55 0.87
N LYS A 60 -27.46 16.22 1.74
CA LYS A 60 -26.99 16.61 3.08
C LYS A 60 -27.90 16.09 4.22
N THR A 61 -29.14 15.73 3.92
CA THR A 61 -30.15 15.39 4.93
C THR A 61 -30.18 13.90 5.30
N ASN A 62 -29.82 13.00 4.37
CA ASN A 62 -29.79 11.55 4.62
C ASN A 62 -28.57 11.09 5.47
N PHE A 63 -27.57 11.96 5.65
CA PHE A 63 -26.29 11.61 6.25
C PHE A 63 -26.30 11.59 7.79
N LEU A 64 -27.15 12.41 8.41
CA LEU A 64 -27.19 12.51 9.88
C LEU A 64 -27.89 11.31 10.51
N ASN A 65 -28.94 10.79 9.87
CA ASN A 65 -29.66 9.62 10.35
C ASN A 65 -28.79 8.34 10.24
N GLU A 66 -28.02 8.19 9.16
CA GLU A 66 -27.13 7.05 8.94
C GLU A 66 -25.96 6.96 9.95
N ILE A 67 -25.53 8.09 10.53
CA ILE A 67 -24.45 8.12 11.53
C ILE A 67 -24.93 7.72 12.93
N VAL A 68 -26.16 8.12 13.29
CA VAL A 68 -26.75 7.83 14.60
C VAL A 68 -27.11 6.34 14.69
N GLU A 69 -27.71 5.77 13.64
CA GLU A 69 -28.03 4.33 13.58
C GLU A 69 -26.77 3.44 13.63
N ASN A 70 -25.67 3.83 12.97
CA ASN A 70 -24.43 3.05 12.94
C ASN A 70 -23.66 3.00 14.28
N LYS A 71 -23.79 4.03 15.13
CA LYS A 71 -23.14 4.01 16.45
C LYS A 71 -23.90 3.15 17.45
N GLN A 72 -25.24 3.14 17.35
CA GLN A 72 -26.11 2.37 18.21
C GLN A 72 -26.00 0.86 17.88
N SER A 73 -25.98 0.51 16.59
CA SER A 73 -25.83 -0.89 16.15
C SER A 73 -24.47 -1.52 16.49
N LEU A 74 -23.38 -0.73 16.49
CA LEU A 74 -22.04 -1.25 16.78
C LEU A 74 -21.88 -1.67 18.25
N ASN A 75 -22.42 -0.90 19.18
CA ASN A 75 -22.35 -1.24 20.61
C ASN A 75 -23.22 -2.46 20.92
N GLU A 76 -24.39 -2.54 20.29
CA GLU A 76 -25.33 -3.67 20.41
C GLU A 76 -24.76 -4.97 19.81
N CYS A 77 -24.04 -4.88 18.68
CA CYS A 77 -23.32 -6.02 18.11
C CYS A 77 -22.17 -6.53 19.00
N ILE A 78 -21.41 -5.64 19.63
CA ILE A 78 -20.30 -6.02 20.53
C ILE A 78 -20.82 -6.64 21.84
N GLU A 79 -21.98 -6.21 22.32
CA GLU A 79 -22.63 -6.80 23.50
C GLU A 79 -23.25 -8.17 23.17
N ASN A 80 -23.84 -8.34 21.99
CA ASN A 80 -24.41 -9.62 21.55
C ASN A 80 -23.35 -10.71 21.28
N GLU A 81 -22.12 -10.35 20.85
CA GLU A 81 -21.00 -11.33 20.78
C GLU A 81 -20.59 -11.88 22.16
N LYS A 82 -20.75 -11.09 23.24
CA LYS A 82 -20.41 -11.53 24.60
C LYS A 82 -21.49 -12.43 25.20
N ASN A 83 -22.75 -12.22 24.81
CA ASN A 83 -23.91 -12.92 25.34
C ASN A 83 -24.33 -14.04 24.39
N ASN A 84 -23.59 -15.15 24.47
CA ASN A 84 -23.62 -16.39 23.68
C ASN A 84 -25.04 -16.99 23.47
N SER A 85 -25.90 -16.30 22.73
CA SER A 85 -27.29 -16.68 22.49
C SER A 85 -27.64 -16.52 21.01
N ASP A 86 -27.93 -17.67 20.40
CA ASP A 86 -28.39 -17.91 19.04
C ASP A 86 -27.36 -17.83 17.87
N PRO A 87 -26.90 -18.98 17.33
CA PRO A 87 -26.03 -19.05 16.15
C PRO A 87 -26.65 -18.50 14.86
N LYS A 88 -27.99 -18.41 14.78
CA LYS A 88 -28.71 -18.06 13.55
C LYS A 88 -28.98 -16.57 13.40
N LEU A 89 -28.73 -15.78 14.44
CA LEU A 89 -28.87 -14.32 14.44
C LEU A 89 -27.53 -13.58 14.47
N ARG A 90 -26.45 -14.20 13.96
CA ARG A 90 -25.24 -13.47 13.59
C ARG A 90 -25.57 -12.55 12.40
N LEU A 91 -26.02 -11.33 12.70
CA LEU A 91 -25.93 -10.18 11.79
C LEU A 91 -24.53 -10.21 11.15
N GLU A 92 -24.45 -10.62 9.89
CA GLU A 92 -23.20 -11.03 9.24
C GLU A 92 -22.13 -9.93 9.42
N CYS A 93 -21.10 -10.26 10.21
CA CYS A 93 -19.99 -9.41 10.63
C CYS A 93 -20.35 -7.96 11.03
N CYS A 94 -21.48 -7.75 11.72
CA CYS A 94 -21.91 -6.43 12.21
C CYS A 94 -22.08 -5.36 11.11
N GLY A 95 -22.54 -5.77 9.92
CA GLY A 95 -22.73 -4.87 8.77
C GLY A 95 -21.46 -4.56 7.98
N GLU A 96 -20.33 -5.16 8.35
CA GLU A 96 -19.09 -5.11 7.58
C GLU A 96 -19.15 -6.08 6.40
N LYS A 97 -18.77 -5.62 5.20
CA LYS A 97 -18.88 -6.45 3.99
C LYS A 97 -17.94 -7.64 3.99
N MET A 98 -16.81 -7.51 4.69
CA MET A 98 -15.75 -8.51 4.78
C MET A 98 -15.30 -9.06 3.41
N ALA A 99 -15.42 -8.27 2.35
CA ALA A 99 -15.00 -8.65 1.01
C ALA A 99 -14.53 -7.39 0.27
N TYR A 100 -13.42 -7.49 -0.45
CA TYR A 100 -13.02 -6.41 -1.35
C TYR A 100 -13.87 -6.46 -2.62
N SER A 101 -14.13 -5.30 -3.22
CA SER A 101 -14.78 -5.21 -4.53
C SER A 101 -14.02 -4.22 -5.40
N LEU A 102 -13.69 -4.64 -6.63
CA LEU A 102 -12.95 -3.85 -7.60
C LEU A 102 -13.81 -3.63 -8.83
N ASN A 103 -13.88 -2.38 -9.29
CA ASN A 103 -14.42 -2.07 -10.60
C ASN A 103 -13.29 -2.19 -11.62
N ILE A 104 -13.38 -3.17 -12.51
CA ILE A 104 -12.43 -3.32 -13.60
C ILE A 104 -13.01 -2.63 -14.84
N GLN A 105 -12.31 -1.62 -15.35
CA GLN A 105 -12.63 -1.01 -16.64
C GLN A 105 -11.86 -1.74 -17.74
N THR A 106 -12.56 -2.34 -18.70
CA THR A 106 -11.94 -2.96 -19.88
C THR A 106 -12.14 -2.07 -21.10
N ASN A 107 -11.11 -1.96 -21.93
CA ASN A 107 -10.98 -0.87 -22.91
C ASN A 107 -11.89 -0.90 -24.15
N ASN A 108 -12.97 -1.70 -24.22
CA ASN A 108 -13.78 -1.76 -25.46
C ASN A 108 -15.30 -1.83 -25.30
N LYS A 109 -15.82 -1.97 -24.09
CA LYS A 109 -17.22 -1.69 -23.73
C LYS A 109 -17.19 -1.18 -22.30
N LEU A 110 -17.98 -0.17 -22.01
CA LEU A 110 -18.14 0.42 -20.68
C LEU A 110 -18.92 -0.55 -19.78
N THR A 111 -18.42 -1.78 -19.63
CA THR A 111 -18.92 -2.76 -18.67
C THR A 111 -18.10 -2.59 -17.41
N GLU A 112 -18.66 -1.89 -16.43
CA GLU A 112 -18.16 -1.91 -15.06
C GLU A 112 -18.39 -3.31 -14.49
N ASN A 113 -17.42 -4.20 -14.66
CA ASN A 113 -17.48 -5.50 -14.00
C ASN A 113 -17.04 -5.29 -12.55
N LEU A 114 -18.02 -5.29 -11.64
CA LEU A 114 -17.78 -5.37 -10.21
C LEU A 114 -17.32 -6.79 -9.88
N VAL A 115 -16.02 -6.95 -9.64
CA VAL A 115 -15.45 -8.21 -9.16
C VAL A 115 -15.35 -8.14 -7.64
N SER A 116 -16.07 -9.01 -6.94
CA SER A 116 -15.96 -9.16 -5.50
C SER A 116 -15.11 -10.37 -5.14
N GLY A 117 -14.20 -10.19 -4.18
CA GLY A 117 -13.42 -11.29 -3.62
C GLY A 117 -14.26 -12.23 -2.75
N ARG A 118 -13.65 -13.33 -2.32
CA ARG A 118 -14.25 -14.20 -1.29
C ARG A 118 -14.42 -13.40 0.00
N LYS A 119 -15.53 -13.65 0.71
CA LYS A 119 -15.75 -13.10 2.05
C LYS A 119 -14.69 -13.66 3.01
N PHE A 120 -14.09 -12.78 3.78
CA PHE A 120 -13.23 -13.09 4.91
C PHE A 120 -14.08 -13.50 6.11
N ASP A 121 -13.54 -14.38 6.95
CA ASP A 121 -14.19 -14.77 8.20
C ASP A 121 -14.36 -13.55 9.13
N CYS A 122 -15.52 -13.42 9.77
CA CYS A 122 -15.83 -12.36 10.75
C CYS A 122 -14.79 -12.31 11.89
N GLU A 123 -14.09 -13.39 12.20
CA GLU A 123 -13.01 -13.41 13.21
C GLU A 123 -11.91 -12.36 12.90
N HIS A 124 -11.70 -12.02 11.63
CA HIS A 124 -10.76 -10.99 11.21
C HIS A 124 -11.24 -9.56 11.50
N LEU A 125 -12.51 -9.35 11.87
CA LEU A 125 -13.03 -8.02 12.17
C LEU A 125 -12.28 -7.38 13.33
N LYS A 126 -11.81 -8.17 14.31
CA LYS A 126 -11.00 -7.68 15.43
C LYS A 126 -9.69 -7.03 14.96
N ILE A 127 -8.99 -7.65 14.00
CA ILE A 127 -7.73 -7.11 13.47
C ILE A 127 -7.99 -5.89 12.58
N LEU A 128 -9.07 -5.89 11.78
CA LEU A 128 -9.47 -4.73 10.99
C LEU A 128 -9.80 -3.53 11.87
N ASN A 129 -10.52 -3.75 12.98
CA ASN A 129 -10.82 -2.71 13.95
C ASN A 129 -9.58 -2.16 14.64
N LYS A 130 -8.66 -3.04 15.04
CA LYS A 130 -7.38 -2.66 15.67
C LYS A 130 -6.59 -1.66 14.81
N TYR A 131 -6.56 -1.87 13.49
CA TYR A 131 -5.81 -1.03 12.55
C TYR A 131 -6.66 0.03 11.82
N LYS A 132 -7.93 0.20 12.20
CA LYS A 132 -8.86 1.13 11.55
C LYS A 132 -9.02 0.89 10.03
N LEU A 133 -9.06 -0.39 9.63
CA LEU A 133 -9.19 -0.83 8.24
C LEU A 133 -10.60 -1.31 7.87
N ALA A 134 -11.50 -1.43 8.85
CA ALA A 134 -12.90 -1.80 8.62
C ALA A 134 -13.67 -0.69 7.86
N ASP A 135 -14.75 -1.05 7.15
CA ASP A 135 -15.56 -0.15 6.33
C ASP A 135 -16.09 1.05 7.12
N LYS A 136 -16.40 0.87 8.41
CA LYS A 136 -16.80 1.99 9.28
C LYS A 136 -15.75 3.10 9.44
N TYR A 137 -14.47 2.81 9.20
CA TYR A 137 -13.38 3.80 9.22
C TYR A 137 -13.14 4.43 7.84
N LYS A 138 -14.00 4.16 6.86
CA LYS A 138 -13.90 4.70 5.51
C LYS A 138 -13.83 6.23 5.53
N ILE A 139 -12.70 6.74 5.05
CA ILE A 139 -12.43 8.17 4.98
C ILE A 139 -13.26 8.78 3.83
N LYS A 140 -14.26 9.60 4.19
CA LYS A 140 -15.14 10.28 3.22
C LYS A 140 -14.52 11.56 2.64
N GLN A 141 -13.53 12.15 3.33
CA GLN A 141 -12.86 13.37 2.90
C GLN A 141 -11.65 13.09 1.98
N LYS A 142 -11.35 14.04 1.09
CA LYS A 142 -10.13 14.01 0.29
C LYS A 142 -8.94 14.35 1.20
N ILE A 143 -7.98 13.43 1.32
CA ILE A 143 -6.73 13.70 2.03
C ILE A 143 -5.75 14.41 1.06
N PRO A 144 -5.24 15.59 1.42
CA PRO A 144 -4.18 16.24 0.65
C PRO A 144 -2.91 15.40 0.73
N VAL A 145 -2.33 15.09 -0.43
CA VAL A 145 -1.13 14.26 -0.52
C VAL A 145 0.05 15.05 0.04
N LYS A 146 0.76 14.45 0.98
CA LYS A 146 2.00 15.01 1.52
C LYS A 146 3.20 14.52 0.70
N ARG A 147 4.15 15.42 0.45
CA ARG A 147 5.38 15.15 -0.31
C ARG A 147 6.60 15.23 0.62
N PRO A 148 7.76 14.70 0.20
CA PRO A 148 8.99 14.82 0.97
C PRO A 148 9.29 16.28 1.35
N GLY A 149 9.63 16.49 2.62
CA GLY A 149 9.78 17.83 3.24
C GLY A 149 8.57 18.31 4.04
N ASP A 150 7.37 17.72 3.87
CA ASP A 150 6.27 17.91 4.82
C ASP A 150 6.52 17.06 6.07
N LYS A 151 6.42 17.67 7.26
CA LYS A 151 6.65 16.99 8.56
C LYS A 151 5.73 15.78 8.78
N ARG A 152 4.60 15.70 8.07
CA ARG A 152 3.64 14.59 8.15
C ARG A 152 3.85 13.53 7.07
N PHE A 153 4.71 13.77 6.08
CA PHE A 153 5.13 12.73 5.14
C PHE A 153 6.22 11.86 5.77
N THR A 154 6.03 10.54 5.76
CA THR A 154 6.99 9.59 6.35
C THR A 154 7.40 8.53 5.34
N ILE A 155 8.70 8.23 5.30
CA ILE A 155 9.21 7.07 4.58
C ILE A 155 9.27 5.90 5.57
N VAL A 156 8.81 4.73 5.15
CA VAL A 156 8.80 3.52 5.99
C VAL A 156 9.59 2.43 5.30
N THR A 157 10.45 1.77 6.05
CA THR A 157 11.23 0.62 5.60
C THR A 157 11.36 -0.40 6.72
N ALA A 158 11.92 -1.57 6.41
CA ALA A 158 12.21 -2.61 7.38
C ALA A 158 13.42 -3.43 6.95
N ALA A 159 14.21 -3.88 7.92
CA ALA A 159 15.42 -4.68 7.67
C ALA A 159 15.69 -5.63 8.84
N SER A 160 16.35 -6.75 8.56
CA SER A 160 17.09 -7.53 9.57
C SER A 160 18.59 -7.28 9.39
N THR A 161 19.41 -7.82 10.30
CA THR A 161 20.88 -7.70 10.23
C THR A 161 21.47 -8.06 8.87
N GLY A 162 20.97 -9.11 8.22
CA GLY A 162 21.43 -9.53 6.89
C GLY A 162 21.19 -8.51 5.78
N PHE A 163 20.24 -7.58 5.98
CA PHE A 163 19.92 -6.48 5.07
C PHE A 163 20.40 -5.12 5.58
N PHE A 164 21.22 -5.09 6.64
CA PHE A 164 21.77 -3.83 7.15
C PHE A 164 22.59 -3.05 6.11
N PRO A 165 23.42 -3.68 5.24
CA PRO A 165 24.15 -2.95 4.19
C PRO A 165 23.24 -2.23 3.19
N THR A 166 22.12 -2.84 2.80
CA THR A 166 21.15 -2.22 1.89
C THR A 166 20.33 -1.15 2.61
N LEU A 167 19.96 -1.37 3.88
CA LEU A 167 19.35 -0.34 4.71
C LEU A 167 20.24 0.90 4.82
N ARG A 168 21.52 0.71 5.14
CA ARG A 168 22.53 1.78 5.21
C ARG A 168 22.57 2.61 3.93
N LYS A 169 22.62 1.94 2.77
CA LYS A 169 22.60 2.60 1.46
C LYS A 169 21.29 3.39 1.25
N LEU A 170 20.14 2.80 1.53
CA LEU A 170 18.84 3.48 1.43
C LEU A 170 18.82 4.74 2.31
N LEU A 171 19.21 4.64 3.58
CA LEU A 171 19.24 5.76 4.51
C LEU A 171 20.15 6.88 4.01
N TYR A 172 21.36 6.55 3.57
CA TYR A 172 22.28 7.50 2.96
C TYR A 172 21.61 8.24 1.79
N THR A 173 21.10 7.50 0.81
CA THR A 173 20.46 8.07 -0.38
C THR A 173 19.24 8.94 -0.04
N MET A 174 18.39 8.49 0.88
CA MET A 174 17.24 9.28 1.33
C MET A 174 17.65 10.59 2.00
N LYS A 175 18.69 10.55 2.85
CA LYS A 175 19.18 11.77 3.52
C LYS A 175 19.93 12.70 2.56
N GLN A 176 20.60 12.17 1.55
CA GLN A 176 21.18 12.99 0.47
C GLN A 176 20.10 13.75 -0.31
N HIS A 177 18.99 13.11 -0.66
CA HIS A 177 17.95 13.74 -1.49
C HIS A 177 16.94 14.60 -0.71
N PHE A 178 16.63 14.24 0.53
CA PHE A 178 15.55 14.87 1.30
C PHE A 178 16.00 15.51 2.62
N GLY A 179 17.27 15.35 3.01
CA GLY A 179 17.85 15.96 4.19
C GLY A 179 17.25 15.49 5.52
N CYS A 180 17.57 16.22 6.58
CA CYS A 180 17.11 15.94 7.93
C CYS A 180 15.68 16.42 8.23
N SER A 181 14.98 17.07 7.30
CA SER A 181 13.55 17.36 7.50
C SER A 181 12.65 16.15 7.29
N GLN A 182 13.18 15.09 6.66
CA GLN A 182 12.41 13.93 6.25
C GLN A 182 12.47 12.81 7.29
N LYS A 183 11.33 12.54 7.93
CA LYS A 183 11.18 11.41 8.85
C LYS A 183 11.25 10.08 8.12
N ILE A 184 12.02 9.15 8.68
CA ILE A 184 12.12 7.76 8.26
C ILE A 184 11.79 6.87 9.45
N ILE A 185 10.91 5.89 9.27
CA ILE A 185 10.68 4.82 10.23
C ILE A 185 11.30 3.55 9.67
N CYS A 186 12.24 2.97 10.42
CA CYS A 186 12.81 1.66 10.10
C CYS A 186 12.30 0.64 11.11
N TYR A 187 11.71 -0.45 10.62
CA TYR A 187 11.38 -1.59 11.46
C TYR A 187 12.54 -2.59 11.49
N ASP A 188 13.02 -2.91 12.69
CA ASP A 188 13.95 -4.00 12.95
C ASP A 188 13.19 -5.33 12.94
N LEU A 189 13.43 -6.12 11.89
CA LEU A 189 12.89 -7.47 11.71
C LEU A 189 13.69 -8.53 12.48
N GLY A 190 14.86 -8.17 13.02
CA GLY A 190 15.66 -9.01 13.89
C GLY A 190 17.15 -8.66 13.85
N GLY A 191 17.73 -8.51 15.03
CA GLY A 191 19.17 -8.44 15.27
C GLY A 191 19.78 -7.04 15.21
N ILE A 192 19.11 -6.05 14.59
CA ILE A 192 19.68 -4.71 14.43
C ILE A 192 19.72 -3.99 15.77
N SER A 193 18.62 -4.03 16.52
CA SER A 193 18.53 -3.39 17.84
C SER A 193 19.41 -4.05 18.91
N GLU A 194 19.86 -5.28 18.66
CA GLU A 194 20.79 -6.01 19.53
C GLU A 194 22.27 -5.73 19.21
N ASP A 195 22.60 -5.22 18.02
CA ASP A 195 23.97 -4.93 17.60
C ASP A 195 24.36 -3.48 17.93
N LYS A 196 25.32 -3.29 18.82
CA LYS A 196 25.78 -1.97 19.28
C LYS A 196 26.35 -1.11 18.17
N ASN A 197 27.10 -1.69 17.23
CA ASN A 197 27.75 -0.95 16.15
C ASN A 197 26.70 -0.47 15.14
N MET A 198 25.72 -1.33 14.82
CA MET A 198 24.59 -0.94 13.97
C MET A 198 23.76 0.16 14.64
N MET A 199 23.48 0.04 15.94
CA MET A 199 22.74 1.06 16.68
C MET A 199 23.48 2.39 16.78
N GLU A 200 24.80 2.39 16.98
CA GLU A 200 25.61 3.61 16.96
C GLU A 200 25.49 4.33 15.61
N GLU A 201 25.58 3.57 14.50
CA GLU A 201 25.40 4.13 13.17
C GLU A 201 23.99 4.69 12.96
N LEU A 202 22.94 3.92 13.30
CA LEU A 202 21.56 4.38 13.13
C LEU A 202 21.22 5.59 14.00
N ASN A 203 21.76 5.68 15.21
CA ASN A 203 21.57 6.83 16.11
C ASN A 203 22.19 8.11 15.55
N SER A 204 23.18 8.01 14.67
CA SER A 204 23.77 9.17 13.97
C SER A 204 22.89 9.71 12.84
N VAL A 205 21.87 8.96 12.41
CA VAL A 205 20.97 9.36 11.32
C VAL A 205 19.85 10.23 11.87
N CYS A 206 19.86 11.52 11.50
CA CYS A 206 18.82 12.48 11.89
C CYS A 206 17.41 12.02 11.46
N GLU A 207 16.37 12.32 12.24
CA GLU A 207 14.97 11.98 11.94
C GLU A 207 14.74 10.51 11.52
N LEU A 208 15.50 9.59 12.11
CA LEU A 208 15.29 8.15 12.00
C LEU A 208 14.63 7.63 13.28
N GLU A 209 13.52 6.92 13.13
CA GLU A 209 12.86 6.20 14.21
C GLU A 209 13.02 4.70 13.97
N LEU A 210 13.78 4.02 14.82
CA LEU A 210 13.89 2.56 14.81
C LEU A 210 12.77 1.94 15.66
N ARG A 211 12.05 0.96 15.12
CA ARG A 211 10.99 0.21 15.82
C ARG A 211 11.28 -1.28 15.75
N LYS A 212 11.30 -1.96 16.89
CA LYS A 212 11.38 -3.43 16.89
C LYS A 212 10.05 -4.03 16.42
N TYR A 213 10.11 -4.93 15.43
CA TYR A 213 8.90 -5.59 14.95
C TYR A 213 8.46 -6.67 15.95
N ASN A 214 7.20 -6.61 16.38
CA ASN A 214 6.64 -7.62 17.29
C ASN A 214 6.09 -8.79 16.49
N TRP A 215 6.90 -9.84 16.33
CA TRP A 215 6.50 -11.04 15.61
C TRP A 215 5.33 -11.81 16.23
N SER A 216 5.05 -11.64 17.52
CA SER A 216 3.94 -12.35 18.20
C SER A 216 2.55 -11.95 17.72
N ILE A 217 2.43 -10.85 16.95
CA ILE A 217 1.15 -10.41 16.38
C ILE A 217 0.72 -11.22 15.15
N MET A 218 1.64 -12.00 14.58
CA MET A 218 1.40 -12.76 13.36
C MET A 218 0.93 -14.18 13.68
N PRO A 219 -0.04 -14.73 12.92
CA PRO A 219 -0.35 -16.15 12.98
C PRO A 219 0.89 -16.99 12.68
N LYS A 220 0.99 -18.15 13.33
CA LYS A 220 2.15 -19.06 13.20
C LYS A 220 2.46 -19.40 11.75
N ASP A 221 1.45 -19.58 10.92
CA ASP A 221 1.58 -20.00 9.52
C ASP A 221 2.24 -18.94 8.62
N VAL A 222 2.25 -17.67 9.05
CA VAL A 222 2.90 -16.56 8.35
C VAL A 222 4.03 -15.93 9.15
N HIS A 223 4.39 -16.54 10.28
CA HIS A 223 5.42 -16.09 11.21
C HIS A 223 6.83 -16.42 10.68
N SER A 224 7.14 -15.90 9.50
CA SER A 224 8.42 -16.09 8.83
C SER A 224 8.78 -14.81 8.06
N PRO A 225 10.04 -14.33 8.16
CA PRO A 225 10.52 -13.21 7.36
C PRO A 225 10.39 -13.43 5.84
N GLN A 226 10.44 -14.68 5.38
CA GLN A 226 10.42 -15.06 3.98
C GLN A 226 9.03 -14.99 3.34
N THR A 227 7.96 -14.96 4.14
CA THR A 227 6.58 -14.83 3.61
C THR A 227 6.27 -13.40 3.18
N TYR A 228 7.05 -12.43 3.65
CA TYR A 228 6.83 -10.99 3.49
C TYR A 228 5.46 -10.49 4.00
N ALA A 229 4.66 -11.34 4.66
CA ALA A 229 3.34 -10.98 5.18
C ALA A 229 3.42 -9.87 6.24
N TRP A 230 4.54 -9.82 6.96
CA TRP A 230 4.87 -8.76 7.91
C TRP A 230 4.83 -7.36 7.29
N LYS A 231 5.06 -7.20 5.98
CA LYS A 231 4.97 -5.90 5.28
C LYS A 231 3.57 -5.31 5.45
N ILE A 232 2.53 -6.13 5.26
CA ILE A 232 1.14 -5.68 5.37
C ILE A 232 0.78 -5.28 6.80
N TYR A 233 1.33 -5.97 7.80
CA TYR A 233 1.15 -5.62 9.22
C TYR A 233 1.83 -4.30 9.58
N ILE A 234 3.04 -4.05 9.07
CA ILE A 234 3.70 -2.76 9.29
C ILE A 234 2.91 -1.65 8.60
N ILE A 235 2.53 -1.87 7.33
CA ILE A 235 1.74 -0.90 6.55
C ILE A 235 0.43 -0.59 7.29
N SER A 236 -0.31 -1.57 7.80
CA SER A 236 -1.55 -1.33 8.54
C SER A 236 -1.33 -0.57 9.85
N GLN A 237 -0.26 -0.88 10.58
CA GLN A 237 0.12 -0.14 11.78
C GLN A 237 0.45 1.33 11.48
N VAL A 238 1.29 1.58 10.46
CA VAL A 238 1.66 2.94 10.04
C VAL A 238 0.44 3.70 9.52
N PHE A 239 -0.42 3.04 8.74
CA PHE A 239 -1.65 3.63 8.21
C PHE A 239 -2.59 4.14 9.30
N SER A 240 -2.61 3.48 10.47
CA SER A 240 -3.37 3.96 11.62
C SER A 240 -2.83 5.23 12.28
N GLN A 241 -1.58 5.62 11.96
CA GLN A 241 -0.83 6.73 12.55
C GLN A 241 -0.60 7.89 11.57
N TYR A 242 -0.45 7.60 10.27
CA TYR A 242 -0.07 8.57 9.24
C TYR A 242 -1.08 8.60 8.10
N ASP A 243 -1.44 9.81 7.66
CA ASP A 243 -2.36 10.05 6.55
C ASP A 243 -1.68 9.93 5.17
N THR A 244 -0.36 10.12 5.10
CA THR A 244 0.45 9.88 3.90
C THR A 244 1.83 9.34 4.28
N PHE A 245 2.20 8.20 3.71
CA PHE A 245 3.54 7.61 3.84
C PHE A 245 3.92 6.83 2.58
N MET A 246 5.21 6.52 2.44
CA MET A 246 5.74 5.73 1.34
C MET A 246 6.48 4.51 1.89
N TRP A 247 6.10 3.31 1.46
CA TRP A 247 6.87 2.09 1.72
C TRP A 247 8.05 2.02 0.76
N MET A 248 9.25 1.83 1.31
CA MET A 248 10.47 1.63 0.55
C MET A 248 11.19 0.37 1.02
N ASP A 249 11.34 -0.60 0.12
CA ASP A 249 12.26 -1.71 0.35
C ASP A 249 13.71 -1.21 0.42
N THR A 250 14.53 -1.86 1.26
CA THR A 250 15.94 -1.46 1.46
C THR A 250 16.80 -1.60 0.20
N SER A 251 16.35 -2.40 -0.77
CA SER A 251 17.02 -2.58 -2.07
C SER A 251 16.76 -1.44 -3.05
N ILE A 252 15.88 -0.49 -2.74
CA ILE A 252 15.61 0.67 -3.60
C ILE A 252 16.83 1.57 -3.63
N ASN A 253 17.24 1.94 -4.85
CA ASN A 253 18.23 2.98 -5.10
C ASN A 253 17.54 4.13 -5.83
N LEU A 254 17.47 5.30 -5.19
CA LEU A 254 16.91 6.50 -5.79
C LEU A 254 18.07 7.35 -6.32
N GLU A 255 18.16 7.54 -7.64
CA GLU A 255 19.23 8.37 -8.22
C GLU A 255 18.86 9.86 -8.22
N ASP A 256 17.58 10.18 -8.37
CA ASP A 256 17.04 11.53 -8.29
C ASP A 256 15.66 11.50 -7.62
N LYS A 257 15.41 12.46 -6.71
CA LYS A 257 14.11 12.67 -6.07
C LYS A 257 12.98 12.91 -7.06
N LYS A 258 13.26 13.45 -8.25
CA LYS A 258 12.27 13.70 -9.31
C LYS A 258 11.59 12.42 -9.80
N TYR A 259 12.20 11.24 -9.61
CA TYR A 259 11.57 9.97 -9.95
C TYR A 259 10.33 9.65 -9.11
N LEU A 260 10.14 10.34 -7.98
CA LEU A 260 8.92 10.20 -7.18
C LEU A 260 7.79 11.13 -7.65
N ASP A 261 8.07 12.16 -8.46
CA ASP A 261 7.05 13.14 -8.88
C ASP A 261 5.88 12.49 -9.64
N PRO A 262 6.10 11.61 -10.63
CA PRO A 262 5.00 10.92 -11.32
C PRO A 262 4.11 10.12 -10.37
N ILE A 263 4.72 9.53 -9.33
CA ILE A 263 4.00 8.77 -8.30
C ILE A 263 3.10 9.71 -7.50
N PHE A 264 3.63 10.85 -7.01
CA PHE A 264 2.84 11.83 -6.27
C PHE A 264 1.71 12.44 -7.12
N GLU A 265 1.97 12.75 -8.39
CA GLU A 265 0.95 13.26 -9.30
C GLU A 265 -0.18 12.25 -9.54
N ALA A 266 0.15 10.97 -9.74
CA ALA A 266 -0.84 9.92 -9.92
C ALA A 266 -1.74 9.83 -8.68
N ILE A 267 -1.13 9.87 -7.51
CA ILE A 267 -1.83 9.83 -6.22
C ILE A 267 -2.74 11.06 -6.05
N GLU A 268 -2.25 12.27 -6.32
CA GLU A 268 -3.04 13.52 -6.25
C GLU A 268 -4.27 13.48 -7.16
N LYS A 269 -4.12 12.85 -8.34
CA LYS A 269 -5.19 12.60 -9.32
C LYS A 269 -6.12 11.43 -8.92
N GLY A 270 -5.87 10.76 -7.80
CA GLY A 270 -6.67 9.62 -7.32
C GLY A 270 -6.50 8.37 -8.16
N LYS A 271 -5.42 8.28 -8.94
CA LYS A 271 -5.08 7.11 -9.74
C LYS A 271 -4.24 6.17 -8.88
N ILE A 272 -4.59 4.89 -8.89
CA ILE A 272 -3.64 3.86 -8.51
C ILE A 272 -2.60 3.88 -9.62
N SER A 273 -1.38 4.31 -9.29
CA SER A 273 -0.31 4.32 -10.27
C SER A 273 -0.13 2.91 -10.82
N GLU A 274 0.05 2.78 -12.12
CA GLU A 274 0.66 1.59 -12.70
C GLU A 274 2.01 1.36 -12.00
N MET A 275 2.49 0.12 -11.98
CA MET A 275 3.80 -0.22 -11.44
C MET A 275 4.87 0.58 -12.21
N VAL A 276 5.27 1.73 -11.67
CA VAL A 276 6.37 2.54 -12.21
C VAL A 276 7.63 1.92 -11.66
N PHE A 277 8.46 1.35 -12.54
CA PHE A 277 9.79 0.91 -12.18
C PHE A 277 10.72 2.13 -12.19
N PRO A 278 11.21 2.61 -11.03
CA PRO A 278 12.21 3.67 -10.97
C PRO A 278 13.55 3.07 -11.41
N GLY A 279 13.73 2.99 -12.72
CA GLY A 279 14.91 2.46 -13.37
C GLY A 279 14.71 2.62 -14.86
N GLY A 280 15.28 3.68 -15.42
CA GLY A 280 15.50 3.75 -16.85
C GLY A 280 16.22 2.47 -17.27
N ILE A 281 15.71 1.80 -18.29
CA ILE A 281 16.40 0.69 -18.92
C ILE A 281 17.62 1.31 -19.62
N SER A 282 18.74 1.45 -18.93
CA SER A 282 20.04 1.54 -19.58
C SER A 282 20.38 0.13 -20.03
N PHE A 283 20.12 -0.15 -21.31
CA PHE A 283 20.61 -1.34 -22.01
C PHE A 283 22.13 -1.33 -22.08
#